data_AF-A0A9J6GLV5-F1
#
_entry.id   AF-A0A9J6GLV5-F1
#
_cell.length_a   1.000
_cell.length_b   1.000
_cell.length_c   1.000
_cell.angle_alpha   90.00
_cell.angle_beta   90.00
_cell.angle_gamma   90.00
#
_symmetry.space_group_name_H-M   'P 1'
#
loop_
_entity.id
_entity.type
_entity.pdbx_description
1 polymer ?
#
loop_
_entity_poly.entity_id
_entity_poly.type
_entity_poly.pdbx_seq_one_letter_code
_entity_poly.pdbx_strand_id
1 'polypeptide(L)'
;MLDEVTSRFYLNLQATPPVYPLEKITAPVALFRGMGDIIADPKDVEDLSRRLRHVLVMDYVVPDEDFTHQDFLFGYNATDILHRPMISLLKNFTTIPVQ
;
A
#
# COMPACT_ATOMS: atom_id res chain seq x y z
N MET A 1 34.54 3.41 24.26
CA MET A 1 34.69 3.26 22.80
C MET A 1 33.39 2.63 22.33
N LEU A 2 32.50 3.42 21.75
CA LEU A 2 31.20 2.91 21.26
C LEU A 2 31.45 2.07 20.01
N ASP A 3 30.70 0.99 19.82
CA ASP A 3 30.86 0.12 18.66
C ASP A 3 30.32 0.76 17.37
N GLU A 4 30.75 0.22 16.23
CA GLU A 4 30.40 0.70 14.90
C GLU A 4 28.89 0.75 14.65
N VAL A 5 28.13 -0.13 15.33
CA VAL A 5 26.67 -0.21 15.30
C VAL A 5 26.04 0.99 16.00
N THR A 6 26.54 1.33 17.19
CA THR A 6 26.12 2.54 17.91
C THR A 6 26.49 3.79 17.11
N SER A 7 27.61 3.78 16.38
CA SER A 7 28.05 4.91 15.55
C SER A 7 27.15 5.19 14.34
N ARG A 8 26.54 4.14 13.74
CA ARG A 8 25.61 4.29 12.60
C ARG A 8 24.28 4.96 12.96
N PHE A 9 23.83 4.84 14.22
CA PHE A 9 22.65 5.58 14.70
C PHE A 9 22.86 7.10 14.72
N TYR A 10 24.11 7.58 14.81
CA TYR A 10 24.42 9.01 14.92
C TYR A 10 24.77 9.71 13.59
N LEU A 11 24.79 9.02 12.45
CA LEU A 11 25.29 9.59 11.18
C LEU A 11 24.24 10.33 10.32
N ASN A 12 23.00 10.51 10.80
CA ASN A 12 21.99 11.41 10.20
C ASN A 12 21.22 12.17 11.30
N LEU A 13 21.90 13.12 11.96
CA LEU A 13 21.49 13.81 13.19
C LEU A 13 20.19 14.64 13.09
N GLN A 14 19.04 14.00 13.28
CA GLN A 14 17.87 14.65 13.89
C GLN A 14 17.53 13.94 15.21
N ALA A 15 17.28 14.71 16.27
CA ALA A 15 16.85 14.17 17.56
C ALA A 15 15.49 13.46 17.49
N THR A 16 14.67 13.83 16.51
CA THR A 16 13.37 13.24 16.23
C THR A 16 13.42 12.58 14.85
N PRO A 17 12.99 11.32 14.69
CA PRO A 17 12.88 10.70 13.37
C PRO A 17 12.05 11.56 12.41
N PRO A 18 12.45 11.67 11.13
CA PRO A 18 11.72 12.47 10.17
C PRO A 18 10.31 11.88 9.93
N VAL A 19 9.35 12.76 9.69
CA VAL A 19 8.00 12.37 9.25
C VAL A 19 8.03 12.07 7.75
N TYR A 20 7.27 11.07 7.31
CA TYR A 20 7.05 10.75 5.89
C TYR A 20 5.72 11.38 5.41
N PRO A 21 5.76 12.53 4.71
CA PRO A 21 4.55 13.19 4.22
C PRO A 21 4.00 12.46 3.00
N LEU A 22 2.88 11.76 3.16
CA LEU A 22 2.19 11.04 2.10
C LEU A 22 1.76 11.96 0.94
N GLU A 23 1.56 13.24 1.24
CA GLU A 23 1.18 14.30 0.31
C GLU A 23 2.29 14.59 -0.71
N LYS A 24 3.53 14.15 -0.46
CA LYS A 24 4.66 14.24 -1.40
C LYS A 24 4.74 13.06 -2.37
N ILE A 25 3.91 12.02 -2.21
CA ILE A 25 3.84 10.92 -3.17
C ILE A 25 3.21 11.46 -4.45
N THR A 26 3.88 11.23 -5.58
CA THR A 26 3.45 11.68 -6.91
C THR A 26 3.16 10.52 -7.87
N ALA A 27 3.60 9.31 -7.53
CA ALA A 27 3.30 8.11 -8.32
C ALA A 27 1.79 7.78 -8.22
N PRO A 28 1.13 7.39 -9.31
CA PRO A 28 -0.24 6.87 -9.25
C PRO A 28 -0.32 5.64 -8.33
N VAL A 29 -1.31 5.62 -7.43
CA VAL A 29 -1.47 4.54 -6.43
C VAL A 29 -2.81 3.83 -6.61
N ALA A 30 -2.79 2.51 -6.60
CA ALA A 30 -3.98 1.68 -6.45
C ALA A 30 -3.91 0.96 -5.09
N LEU A 31 -4.96 1.09 -4.28
CA LEU A 31 -5.07 0.41 -3.00
C LEU A 31 -6.01 -0.79 -3.12
N PHE A 32 -5.56 -1.95 -2.63
CA PHE A 32 -6.35 -3.15 -2.45
C PHE A 32 -6.33 -3.48 -0.96
N ARG A 33 -7.51 -3.59 -0.33
CA ARG A 33 -7.63 -3.75 1.12
C ARG A 33 -8.61 -4.85 1.50
N GLY A 34 -8.25 -5.66 2.49
CA GLY A 34 -9.09 -6.69 3.10
C GLY A 34 -9.70 -6.18 4.39
N MET A 35 -10.93 -6.60 4.70
CA MET A 35 -11.61 -6.16 5.92
C MET A 35 -11.24 -7.00 7.16
N GLY A 36 -10.68 -8.20 6.96
CA GLY A 36 -10.17 -9.07 8.02
C GLY A 36 -8.68 -8.86 8.34
N ASP A 37 -8.02 -7.88 7.73
CA ASP A 37 -6.59 -7.62 7.94
C ASP A 37 -6.34 -6.85 9.24
N ILE A 38 -5.86 -7.54 10.27
CA ILE A 38 -5.50 -6.93 11.56
C ILE A 38 -4.09 -6.30 11.59
N ILE A 39 -3.29 -6.48 10.55
CA ILE A 39 -1.93 -5.93 10.44
C ILE A 39 -1.98 -4.59 9.69
N ALA A 40 -2.65 -4.57 8.54
CA ALA A 40 -3.03 -3.35 7.84
C ALA A 40 -4.51 -3.05 8.13
N ASP A 41 -4.78 -2.65 9.38
CA ASP A 41 -6.14 -2.43 9.90
C ASP A 41 -7.00 -1.56 8.96
N PRO A 42 -8.28 -1.92 8.71
CA PRO A 42 -9.12 -1.19 7.76
C PRO A 42 -9.27 0.29 8.05
N LYS A 43 -9.22 0.73 9.31
CA LYS A 43 -9.32 2.14 9.70
C LYS A 43 -8.04 2.89 9.36
N ASP A 44 -6.88 2.28 9.57
CA ASP A 44 -5.60 2.88 9.20
C ASP A 44 -5.48 2.97 7.67
N VAL A 45 -5.96 1.96 6.94
CA VAL A 45 -6.01 1.99 5.47
C VAL A 45 -7.02 3.01 4.96
N GLU A 46 -8.14 3.23 5.65
CA GLU A 46 -9.09 4.30 5.31
C GLU A 46 -8.46 5.70 5.47
N ASP A 47 -7.68 5.94 6.53
CA ASP A 47 -6.91 7.18 6.68
C ASP A 47 -5.86 7.33 5.56
N LEU A 48 -5.14 6.26 5.26
CA LEU A 48 -4.17 6.22 4.15
C LEU A 48 -4.83 6.58 2.82
N SER A 49 -5.96 5.95 2.48
CA SER A 49 -6.73 6.24 1.28
C SER A 49 -7.13 7.71 1.21
N ARG A 50 -7.64 8.27 2.32
CA ARG A 50 -8.00 9.68 2.40
C ARG A 50 -6.82 10.61 2.14
N ARG A 51 -5.64 10.31 2.69
CA ARG A 51 -4.42 11.12 2.53
C ARG A 51 -3.76 10.98 1.16
N LEU A 52 -4.00 9.88 0.45
CA LEU A 52 -3.48 9.62 -0.89
C LEU A 52 -4.44 10.04 -2.01
N ARG A 53 -5.60 10.64 -1.71
CA ARG A 53 -6.64 11.01 -2.70
C ARG A 53 -6.12 11.77 -3.93
N HIS A 54 -5.03 12.53 -3.81
CA HIS A 54 -4.43 13.30 -4.92
C HIS A 54 -3.72 12.44 -5.96
N VAL A 55 -3.37 11.19 -5.64
CA VAL A 55 -2.70 10.23 -6.54
C VAL A 55 -3.44 8.89 -6.67
N LEU A 56 -4.55 8.72 -5.95
CA LEU A 56 -5.28 7.46 -5.89
C LEU A 56 -6.06 7.20 -7.19
N VAL A 57 -5.71 6.15 -7.91
CA VAL A 57 -6.38 5.71 -9.16
C VAL A 57 -7.40 4.59 -8.93
N MET A 58 -7.31 3.89 -7.79
CA MET A 58 -8.26 2.86 -7.37
C MET A 58 -8.18 2.66 -5.86
N ASP A 59 -9.33 2.45 -5.22
CA ASP A 59 -9.49 1.98 -3.85
C ASP A 59 -10.46 0.79 -3.89
N TYR A 60 -9.93 -0.42 -3.74
CA TYR A 60 -10.65 -1.66 -3.91
C TYR A 60 -10.70 -2.44 -2.60
N VAL A 61 -11.91 -2.65 -2.08
CA VAL A 61 -12.15 -3.59 -0.98
C VAL A 61 -12.31 -4.98 -1.59
N VAL A 62 -11.45 -5.91 -1.19
CA VAL A 62 -11.55 -7.30 -1.63
C VAL A 62 -12.90 -7.86 -1.14
N PRO A 63 -13.71 -8.50 -2.01
CA PRO A 63 -15.08 -8.91 -1.70
C PRO A 63 -15.11 -10.21 -0.87
N ASP A 64 -14.44 -10.17 0.27
CA ASP A 64 -14.36 -11.22 1.28
C ASP A 64 -14.10 -10.52 2.62
N GLU A 65 -15.10 -10.57 3.52
CA GLU A 65 -15.04 -9.86 4.81
C GLU A 65 -13.95 -10.42 5.73
N ASP A 66 -13.61 -11.69 5.58
CA ASP A 66 -12.59 -12.39 6.36
C ASP A 66 -11.20 -12.31 5.71
N PHE A 67 -11.04 -11.56 4.61
CA PHE A 67 -9.76 -11.46 3.89
C PHE A 67 -8.68 -10.81 4.77
N THR A 68 -7.71 -11.62 5.20
CA THR A 68 -6.66 -11.23 6.14
C THR A 68 -5.38 -10.79 5.43
N HIS A 69 -4.38 -10.37 6.21
CA HIS A 69 -3.06 -10.00 5.70
C HIS A 69 -2.37 -11.10 4.89
N GLN A 70 -2.57 -12.37 5.28
CA GLN A 70 -1.89 -13.50 4.62
C GLN A 70 -2.57 -13.89 3.30
N ASP A 71 -3.85 -13.56 3.14
CA ASP A 71 -4.62 -13.94 1.95
C ASP A 71 -4.15 -13.22 0.69
N PHE A 72 -3.54 -12.03 0.82
CA PHE A 72 -2.85 -11.35 -0.27
C PHE A 72 -1.73 -12.18 -0.91
N LEU A 73 -1.13 -13.12 -0.16
CA LEU A 73 -0.06 -13.99 -0.65
C LEU A 73 -0.53 -15.42 -0.89
N PHE A 74 -1.36 -15.95 0.01
CA PHE A 74 -1.68 -17.38 0.10
C PHE A 74 -3.17 -17.72 0.03
N GLY A 75 -4.04 -16.71 -0.15
CA GLY A 75 -5.48 -16.91 -0.21
C GLY A 75 -5.86 -17.83 -1.37
N TYR A 76 -6.61 -18.89 -1.07
CA TYR A 76 -6.95 -19.92 -2.07
C TYR A 76 -7.78 -19.36 -3.24
N ASN A 77 -8.58 -18.31 -3.00
CA ASN A 77 -9.41 -17.62 -3.98
C ASN A 77 -8.80 -16.29 -4.48
N ALA A 78 -7.61 -15.90 -4.02
CA ALA A 78 -7.01 -14.59 -4.29
C ALA A 78 -6.83 -14.31 -5.80
N THR A 79 -6.66 -15.35 -6.60
CA THR A 79 -6.60 -15.20 -8.06
C THR A 79 -7.85 -14.54 -8.62
N ASP A 80 -9.03 -14.96 -8.19
CA ASP A 80 -10.28 -14.48 -8.75
C ASP A 80 -10.71 -13.14 -8.14
N ILE A 81 -10.56 -12.98 -6.81
CA ILE A 81 -11.09 -11.81 -6.09
C ILE A 81 -10.09 -10.66 -5.92
N LEU A 82 -8.79 -10.89 -6.14
CA LEU A 82 -7.73 -9.88 -6.00
C LEU A 82 -6.91 -9.71 -7.30
N HIS A 83 -6.31 -10.80 -7.79
CA HIS A 83 -5.36 -10.71 -8.92
C HIS A 83 -6.02 -10.34 -10.25
N ARG A 84 -7.19 -10.90 -10.58
CA ARG A 84 -7.92 -10.54 -11.82
C ARG A 84 -8.32 -9.06 -11.88
N PRO A 85 -8.92 -8.46 -10.84
CA PRO A 85 -9.15 -7.01 -10.78
C PRO A 85 -7.87 -6.19 -10.97
N MET A 86 -6.79 -6.55 -10.25
CA MET A 86 -5.49 -5.88 -10.36
C MET A 86 -4.90 -5.95 -11.78
N ILE A 87 -4.90 -7.12 -12.41
CA ILE A 87 -4.41 -7.28 -13.79
C ILE A 87 -5.28 -6.47 -14.77
N SER A 88 -6.59 -6.43 -14.55
CA SER A 88 -7.50 -5.62 -15.38
C SER A 88 -7.19 -4.13 -15.27
N LEU A 89 -6.93 -3.64 -14.05
CA LEU A 89 -6.46 -2.28 -13.82
C LEU A 89 -5.16 -1.99 -14.57
N LEU A 90 -4.15 -2.85 -14.42
CA LEU A 90 -2.85 -2.68 -15.08
C LEU A 90 -3.00 -2.63 -16.61
N LYS A 91 -3.83 -3.49 -17.18
CA LYS A 91 -4.11 -3.48 -18.62
C LYS A 91 -4.63 -2.13 -19.10
N ASN A 92 -5.54 -1.51 -18.36
CA ASN A 92 -6.09 -0.19 -18.68
C ASN A 92 -5.02 0.92 -18.73
N PHE A 93 -3.95 0.80 -17.94
CA PHE A 93 -2.83 1.75 -17.97
C PHE A 93 -1.75 1.43 -19.03
N THR A 94 -1.67 0.18 -19.49
CA THR A 94 -0.70 -0.24 -20.50
C THR A 94 -1.20 -0.13 -21.95
N THR A 95 -2.52 -0.02 -22.16
CA THR A 95 -3.06 0.28 -23.49
C THR A 95 -2.68 1.70 -23.90
N ILE A 96 -1.66 1.81 -24.75
CA ILE A 96 -1.33 3.04 -25.48
C ILE A 96 -2.61 3.44 -26.24
N PRO A 97 -3.16 4.65 -26.03
CA PRO A 97 -4.16 5.16 -26.94
C PRO A 97 -3.48 5.30 -28.30
N VAL A 98 -3.85 4.46 -29.26
CA VAL A 98 -3.52 4.69 -30.66
C VAL A 98 -4.28 5.97 -31.04
N GLN A 99 -3.55 7.09 -31.10
CA GLN A 99 -4.02 8.30 -31.77
C GLN A 99 -4.09 8.05 -33.28
#